data_AF-A3YUQ0-F1
#
_entry.id   AF-A3YUQ0-F1
#
_cell.length_a   1.000
_cell.length_b   1.000
_cell.length_c   1.000
_cell.angle_alpha   90.00
_cell.angle_beta   90.00
_cell.angle_gamma   90.00
#
_symmetry.space_group_name_H-M   'P 1'
#
loop_
_entity.id
_entity.type
_entity.pdbx_description
1 polymer ?
#
loop_
_entity_poly.entity_id
_entity_poly.type
_entity_poly.pdbx_seq_one_letter_code
_entity_poly.pdbx_strand_id
1 'polypeptide(L)'
;MPAPIDRAYATVTGQLATLLGVSIAAARRRVDQQAAREGTRAPGERITIAERMIQEAQGGARAQGQLLDALLVAKDDESGFMVED
;
A
#
# COMPACT_ATOMS: atom_id res chain seq x y z
N MET A 1 -28.94 -8.35 -12.14
CA MET A 1 -28.66 -7.48 -10.98
C MET A 1 -27.22 -7.72 -10.54
N PRO A 2 -26.38 -6.69 -10.35
CA PRO A 2 -25.06 -6.91 -9.76
C PRO A 2 -25.22 -7.41 -8.32
N ALA A 3 -24.51 -8.50 -7.97
CA ALA A 3 -24.56 -9.11 -6.65
C ALA A 3 -24.22 -8.07 -5.56
N PRO A 4 -24.83 -8.17 -4.36
CA PRO A 4 -24.55 -7.23 -3.28
C PRO A 4 -23.04 -7.23 -3.03
N ILE A 5 -22.45 -6.03 -3.14
CA ILE A 5 -21.04 -5.80 -2.86
C ILE A 5 -20.80 -6.35 -1.46
N ASP A 6 -20.00 -7.41 -1.37
CA ASP A 6 -19.55 -7.95 -0.10
C ASP A 6 -18.94 -6.80 0.72
N ARG A 7 -19.59 -6.45 1.83
CA ARG A 7 -19.20 -5.32 2.67
C ARG A 7 -17.78 -5.52 3.21
N ALA A 8 -17.37 -6.77 3.47
CA ALA A 8 -16.02 -7.08 3.91
C ALA A 8 -15.02 -6.73 2.81
N TYR A 9 -15.27 -7.17 1.57
CA TYR A 9 -14.42 -6.84 0.43
C TYR A 9 -14.33 -5.33 0.17
N ALA A 10 -15.45 -4.59 0.28
CA ALA A 10 -15.43 -3.13 0.15
C ALA A 10 -14.60 -2.45 1.25
N THR A 11 -14.68 -2.95 2.48
CA THR A 11 -13.95 -2.39 3.64
C THR A 11 -12.44 -2.59 3.48
N VAL A 12 -12.02 -3.82 3.18
CA VAL A 12 -10.60 -4.15 3.03
C VAL A 12 -9.99 -3.43 1.82
N THR A 13 -10.70 -3.34 0.69
CA THR A 13 -10.20 -2.59 -0.48
C THR A 13 -10.15 -1.08 -0.25
N GLY A 14 -11.01 -0.53 0.62
CA GLY A 14 -10.93 0.87 1.06
C GLY A 14 -9.69 1.15 1.94
N GLN A 15 -9.37 0.25 2.86
CA GLN A 15 -8.16 0.33 3.67
C GLN A 15 -6.90 0.24 2.80
N LEU A 16 -6.86 -0.73 1.89
CA LEU A 16 -5.76 -0.88 0.94
C LEU A 16 -5.59 0.37 0.05
N ALA A 17 -6.68 0.95 -0.42
CA ALA A 17 -6.65 2.18 -1.22
C ALA A 17 -6.03 3.36 -0.44
N THR A 18 -6.39 3.50 0.84
CA THR A 18 -5.84 4.54 1.72
C THR A 18 -4.34 4.35 1.93
N LEU A 19 -3.91 3.12 2.22
CA LEU A 19 -2.51 2.76 2.43
C LEU A 19 -1.65 3.01 1.19
N LEU A 20 -2.18 2.74 0.01
CA LEU A 20 -1.47 2.89 -1.26
C LEU A 20 -1.58 4.30 -1.87
N GLY A 21 -2.42 5.19 -1.30
CA GLY A 21 -2.68 6.51 -1.86
C GLY A 21 -3.37 6.47 -3.23
N VAL A 22 -4.26 5.50 -3.48
CA VAL A 22 -4.95 5.31 -4.77
C VAL A 22 -6.48 5.27 -4.60
N SER A 23 -7.21 5.29 -5.72
CA SER A 23 -8.67 5.11 -5.67
C SER A 23 -9.07 3.68 -5.31
N ILE A 24 -10.26 3.52 -4.71
CA ILE A 24 -10.83 2.19 -4.37
C ILE A 24 -10.95 1.29 -5.61
N ALA A 25 -11.30 1.87 -6.77
CA ALA A 25 -11.36 1.13 -8.03
C ALA A 25 -9.99 0.59 -8.46
N ALA A 26 -8.93 1.38 -8.28
CA ALA A 26 -7.56 0.94 -8.56
C ALA A 26 -7.13 -0.16 -7.58
N ALA A 27 -7.42 -0.02 -6.28
CA ALA A 27 -7.13 -1.04 -5.28
C ALA A 27 -7.81 -2.38 -5.59
N ARG A 28 -9.11 -2.35 -5.91
CA ARG A 28 -9.86 -3.55 -6.35
C ARG A 28 -9.23 -4.21 -7.56
N ARG A 29 -8.88 -3.42 -8.59
CA ARG A 29 -8.24 -3.92 -9.80
C ARG A 29 -6.89 -4.58 -9.51
N ARG A 30 -6.12 -4.09 -8.54
CA ARG A 30 -4.85 -4.72 -8.13
C ARG A 30 -5.09 -6.05 -7.42
N VAL A 31 -6.09 -6.14 -6.54
CA VAL A 31 -6.49 -7.40 -5.90
C VAL A 31 -6.94 -8.42 -6.94
N ASP A 32 -7.77 -8.01 -7.90
CA ASP A 32 -8.24 -8.89 -8.98
C ASP A 32 -7.08 -9.39 -9.88
N GLN A 33 -6.09 -8.53 -10.16
CA GLN A 33 -4.89 -8.94 -10.89
C GLN A 33 -4.05 -9.95 -10.10
N GLN A 34 -3.90 -9.75 -8.80
CA GLN A 34 -3.16 -10.67 -7.94
C GLN A 34 -3.87 -12.01 -7.81
N ALA A 35 -5.20 -12.01 -7.64
CA ALA A 35 -6.01 -13.22 -7.64
C ALA A 35 -5.90 -13.97 -8.98
N ALA A 36 -5.94 -13.26 -10.11
CA ALA A 36 -5.74 -13.86 -11.42
C ALA A 36 -4.35 -14.50 -11.59
N ARG A 37 -3.30 -13.91 -11.00
CA ARG A 37 -1.94 -14.49 -10.99
C ARG A 37 -1.85 -15.75 -10.15
N GLU A 38 -2.59 -15.80 -9.04
CA GLU A 38 -2.64 -16.95 -8.13
C GLU A 38 -3.61 -18.04 -8.61
N GLY A 39 -4.31 -17.83 -9.74
CA GLY A 39 -5.30 -18.76 -10.29
C GLY A 39 -6.61 -18.81 -9.48
N THR A 40 -6.76 -17.90 -8.50
CA THR A 40 -7.86 -17.85 -7.56
C THR A 40 -8.87 -16.77 -7.97
N ARG A 41 -10.16 -17.07 -7.83
CA ARG A 41 -11.25 -16.13 -8.17
C ARG A 41 -12.35 -16.10 -7.12
N ALA A 42 -12.28 -16.96 -6.10
CA ALA A 42 -13.33 -17.04 -5.11
C ALA A 42 -13.39 -15.74 -4.29
N PRO A 43 -14.59 -15.27 -3.91
CA PRO A 43 -14.76 -14.00 -3.19
C PRO A 43 -14.00 -13.97 -1.86
N GLY A 44 -13.95 -15.08 -1.12
CA GLY A 44 -13.19 -15.19 0.13
C GLY A 44 -11.68 -15.06 -0.08
N GLU A 45 -11.14 -15.69 -1.14
CA GLU A 45 -9.72 -15.62 -1.48
C GLU A 45 -9.27 -14.20 -1.82
N ARG A 46 -10.13 -13.40 -2.47
CA ARG A 46 -9.83 -12.00 -2.78
C ARG A 46 -9.70 -11.14 -1.53
N ILE A 47 -10.46 -11.44 -0.47
CA ILE A 47 -10.34 -10.76 0.82
C ILE A 47 -8.99 -11.11 1.45
N THR A 48 -8.62 -12.39 1.50
CA THR A 48 -7.32 -12.84 2.01
C THR A 48 -6.14 -12.20 1.27
N ILE A 49 -6.23 -12.12 -0.06
CA ILE A 49 -5.22 -11.45 -0.89
C ILE A 49 -5.14 -9.97 -0.55
N ALA A 50 -6.27 -9.28 -0.42
CA ALA A 50 -6.30 -7.87 -0.06
C ALA A 50 -5.71 -7.61 1.34
N GLU A 51 -5.98 -8.48 2.31
CA GLU A 51 -5.38 -8.43 3.64
C GLU A 51 -3.85 -8.65 3.61
N ARG A 52 -3.37 -9.60 2.80
CA ARG A 52 -1.93 -9.82 2.60
C ARG A 52 -1.26 -8.58 2.00
N MET A 53 -1.87 -7.99 0.98
CA MET A 53 -1.39 -6.75 0.35
C MET A 53 -1.35 -5.57 1.33
N ILE A 54 -2.30 -5.50 2.29
CA ILE A 54 -2.28 -4.50 3.36
C ILE A 54 -1.06 -4.69 4.27
N GLN A 55 -0.78 -5.92 4.70
CA GLN A 55 0.37 -6.22 5.56
C GLN A 55 1.69 -5.89 4.85
N GLU A 56 1.81 -6.25 3.57
CA GLU A 56 2.97 -5.92 2.74
C GLU A 56 3.14 -4.38 2.60
N ALA A 57 2.07 -3.66 2.32
CA ALA A 57 2.10 -2.19 2.18
C ALA A 57 2.47 -1.48 3.50
N GLN A 58 1.98 -1.97 4.64
CA GLN A 58 2.33 -1.44 5.95
C GLN A 58 3.82 -1.67 6.28
N GLY A 59 4.35 -2.84 5.94
CA GLY A 59 5.78 -3.13 6.09
C GLY A 59 6.66 -2.21 5.24
N GLY A 60 6.29 -2.02 3.97
CA GLY A 60 7.02 -1.14 3.04
C GLY A 60 6.99 0.33 3.46
N ALA A 61 5.83 0.84 3.89
CA ALA A 61 5.69 2.24 4.34
C ALA A 61 6.57 2.55 5.56
N ARG A 62 6.68 1.61 6.52
CA ARG A 62 7.58 1.75 7.69
C ARG A 62 9.05 1.78 7.27
N ALA A 63 9.48 0.89 6.39
CA ALA A 63 10.85 0.84 5.92
C ALA A 63 11.24 2.12 5.14
N GLN A 64 10.31 2.66 4.33
CA GLN A 64 10.55 3.88 3.58
C GLN A 64 10.63 5.11 4.49
N GLY A 65 9.83 5.18 5.55
CA GLY A 65 9.93 6.24 6.57
C GLY A 65 11.28 6.21 7.29
N GLN A 66 11.73 5.03 7.72
CA GLN A 66 13.04 4.87 8.37
C GLN A 66 14.21 5.27 7.46
N LEU A 67 14.13 4.94 6.17
CA LEU A 67 15.14 5.36 5.19
C LEU A 67 15.14 6.88 5.01
N LEU A 68 13.97 7.51 4.92
CA LEU A 68 13.86 8.96 4.81
C LEU A 68 14.43 9.67 6.04
N ASP A 69 14.09 9.20 7.25
CA ASP A 69 14.61 9.74 8.50
C ASP A 69 16.14 9.67 8.54
N ALA A 70 16.73 8.54 8.13
CA ALA A 70 18.18 8.38 8.04
C ALA A 70 18.83 9.36 7.05
N LEU A 71 18.19 9.59 5.89
CA LEU A 71 18.68 10.55 4.88
C LEU A 71 18.57 12.00 5.37
N LEU A 72 17.54 12.35 6.13
CA LEU A 72 17.37 13.68 6.70
C LEU A 72 18.42 13.96 7.79
N VAL A 73 18.66 12.99 8.69
CA VAL A 73 19.71 13.10 9.72
C VAL A 73 21.09 13.24 9.09
N ALA A 74 21.40 12.43 8.06
CA ALA A 74 22.70 12.50 7.38
C ALA A 74 22.95 13.85 6.68
N LYS A 75 21.90 14.56 6.27
CA LYS A 75 22.01 15.86 5.60
C LYS A 75 22.35 17.01 6.55
N ASP A 76 21.91 16.96 7.81
CA ASP A 76 22.23 18.00 8.81
C ASP A 76 23.72 17.97 9.21
N ASP A 77 24.35 16.80 9.19
CA ASP A 77 25.79 16.64 9.45
C ASP A 77 26.66 17.20 8.30
N GLU A 78 26.10 17.36 7.09
CA GLU A 78 26.77 17.97 5.92
C GLU A 78 26.41 19.46 5.78
N SER A 79 26.24 20.17 6.90
CA SER A 79 26.15 21.63 6.94
C SER A 79 27.52 22.31 6.74
N GLY A 80 28.19 21.96 5.64
CA GLY A 80 29.22 22.78 5.02
C GLY A 80 28.57 23.98 4.33
N PHE A 81 27.91 24.85 5.12
CA PHE A 81 27.47 26.15 4.64
C PHE A 81 28.75 26.90 4.25
N MET A 82 29.03 27.00 2.95
CA MET A 82 30.13 27.81 2.45
C MET A 82 29.87 29.25 2.88
N VAL A 83 30.56 29.67 3.94
CA VAL A 83 30.70 31.07 4.29
C VAL A 83 31.61 31.65 3.22
N GLU A 84 31.01 32.31 2.23
CA GLU A 84 31.76 33.16 1.30
C GLU A 84 32.35 34.32 2.12
N ASP A 85 33.69 34.47 2.06
CA ASP A 85 34.46 35.61 2.58
C ASP A 85 34.23 36.86 1.72
#